data_AF-A0A5J4Q346-F1
#
_entry.id   AF-A0A5J4Q346-F1
#
_cell.length_a   1.000
_cell.length_b   1.000
_cell.length_c   1.000
_cell.angle_alpha   90.00
_cell.angle_beta   90.00
_cell.angle_gamma   90.00
#
_symmetry.space_group_name_H-M   'P 1'
#
loop_
_entity.id
_entity.type
_entity.pdbx_description
1 polymer ?
#
loop_
_entity_poly.entity_id
_entity_poly.type
_entity_poly.pdbx_seq_one_letter_code
_entity_poly.pdbx_strand_id
1 'polypeptide(L)' 'EMLEKANTLKDMNLPKGTLAMIVKRGNKFLVPNGTLKLHVKDKLLLISEKEREEEL' A
#
# COMPACT_ATOMS: atom_id res chain seq x y z
N GLU A 1 17.14 -16.42 5.19
CA GLU A 1 15.70 -16.23 4.89
C GLU A 1 15.11 -15.17 5.81
N MET A 2 15.06 -13.90 5.39
CA MET A 2 14.69 -12.76 6.26
C MET A 2 13.51 -11.92 5.71
N LEU A 3 12.64 -12.51 4.89
CA LEU A 3 11.48 -11.79 4.31
C LEU A 3 10.13 -12.45 4.63
N GLU A 4 10.03 -13.27 5.67
CA GLU A 4 8.77 -13.96 5.99
C GLU A 4 7.79 -13.18 6.89
N LYS A 5 8.18 -12.02 7.44
CA LYS A 5 7.32 -11.24 8.34
C LYS A 5 7.23 -9.78 7.88
N ALA A 6 6.01 -9.35 7.54
CA ALA A 6 5.61 -8.05 6.98
C ALA A 6 5.77 -7.91 5.45
N ASN A 7 4.80 -8.41 4.68
CA ASN A 7 4.70 -8.17 3.22
C ASN A 7 3.30 -7.71 2.78
N THR A 8 2.38 -7.44 3.70
CA THR A 8 1.06 -6.95 3.32
C THR A 8 1.03 -5.43 3.37
N LEU A 9 0.15 -4.82 2.57
CA LEU A 9 -0.12 -3.38 2.62
C LEU A 9 -0.45 -2.86 4.03
N LYS A 10 -1.01 -3.72 4.89
CA LYS A 10 -1.34 -3.40 6.28
C LYS A 10 -0.12 -3.27 7.18
N ASP A 11 0.99 -3.91 6.82
CA ASP A 11 2.24 -3.90 7.60
C ASP A 11 3.14 -2.71 7.21
N MET A 12 2.77 -1.95 6.17
CA MET A 12 3.51 -0.77 5.74
C MET A 12 3.15 0.43 6.61
N ASN A 13 4.16 1.23 6.97
CA ASN A 13 3.96 2.47 7.72
C ASN A 13 3.45 3.58 6.77
N LEU A 14 2.17 3.51 6.39
CA LEU A 14 1.52 4.48 5.51
C LEU A 14 0.88 5.62 6.34
N PRO A 15 0.81 6.84 5.79
CA PRO A 15 0.10 7.94 6.43
C PRO A 15 -1.36 7.57 6.72
N LYS A 16 -1.93 8.09 7.82
CA LYS A 16 -3.37 7.94 8.09
C LYS A 16 -4.17 8.52 6.92
N GLY A 17 -5.30 7.89 6.59
CA GLY A 17 -6.09 8.27 5.42
C GLY A 17 -5.49 7.86 4.08
N THR A 18 -4.50 6.94 4.06
CA THR A 18 -3.99 6.35 2.81
C THR A 18 -4.84 5.14 2.38
N LEU A 19 -5.45 5.24 1.20
CA LEU A 19 -6.15 4.17 0.53
C LEU A 19 -5.29 3.59 -0.61
N ALA A 20 -5.00 2.29 -0.53
CA ALA A 20 -4.38 1.55 -1.62
C ALA A 20 -5.46 1.02 -2.58
N MET A 21 -5.50 1.50 -3.82
CA MET A 21 -6.54 1.12 -4.76
C MET A 21 -6.13 -0.04 -5.68
N ILE A 22 -4.90 -0.02 -6.21
CA ILE A 22 -4.47 -0.96 -7.26
C ILE A 22 -2.97 -1.29 -7.13
N VAL A 23 -2.62 -2.56 -7.33
CA VAL A 23 -1.25 -3.03 -7.51
C VAL A 23 -1.03 -3.47 -8.96
N LYS A 24 -0.07 -2.85 -9.66
CA LYS A 24 0.37 -3.29 -10.99
C LYS A 24 1.58 -4.21 -10.85
N ARG A 25 1.41 -5.46 -11.26
CA ARG A 25 2.48 -6.49 -11.31
C ARG A 25 2.70 -6.92 -12.75
N GLY A 26 3.81 -6.48 -13.33
CA GLY A 26 4.06 -6.62 -14.77
C GLY A 26 2.89 -6.03 -15.58
N ASN A 27 2.18 -6.88 -16.32
CA ASN A 27 1.06 -6.48 -17.18
C ASN A 27 -0.33 -6.66 -16.53
N LYS A 28 -0.40 -7.05 -15.25
CA LYS A 28 -1.66 -7.26 -14.54
C LYS A 28 -1.94 -6.15 -13.52
N PHE A 29 -3.21 -5.89 -13.28
CA PHE A 29 -3.71 -5.02 -12.21
C PHE A 29 -4.45 -5.88 -11.18
N LEU A 30 -4.14 -5.69 -9.91
CA LEU A 30 -4.67 -6.44 -8.78
C LEU A 30 -5.35 -5.46 -7.82
N VAL A 31 -6.58 -5.76 -7.41
CA VAL A 31 -7.26 -5.02 -6.33
C VAL A 31 -6.83 -5.63 -4.99
N PRO A 32 -6.24 -4.86 -4.07
CA PRO A 32 -5.83 -5.37 -2.78
C PRO A 32 -7.05 -5.67 -1.89
N ASN A 33 -7.09 -6.86 -1.31
CA ASN A 33 -8.13 -7.30 -0.35
C ASN A 33 -7.60 -7.38 1.09
N GLY A 34 -6.49 -6.69 1.38
CA GLY A 34 -5.88 -6.64 2.71
C GLY A 34 -5.06 -7.86 3.12
N THR A 35 -5.10 -8.97 2.37
CA THR A 35 -4.21 -10.14 2.53
C THR A 35 -3.20 -10.27 1.40
N LEU A 36 -3.31 -9.42 0.38
CA LEU A 36 -2.40 -9.37 -0.76
C LEU A 36 -0.95 -9.12 -0.29
N LYS A 37 -0.08 -10.09 -0.57
CA LYS A 37 1.36 -9.97 -0.36
C LYS A 37 2.00 -9.18 -1.51
N LEU A 38 2.71 -8.12 -1.16
CA LEU A 38 3.51 -7.32 -2.08
C LEU A 38 4.80 -8.05 -2.44
N HIS A 39 5.24 -7.83 -3.68
CA HIS A 39 6.46 -8.41 -4.21
C HIS A 39 7.33 -7.29 -4.78
N VAL A 40 8.65 -7.53 -4.81
CA VAL A 40 9.60 -6.60 -5.42
C VAL A 40 9.18 -6.32 -6.88
N LYS A 41 9.23 -5.05 -7.28
CA LYS A 41 8.75 -4.49 -8.57
C LYS A 41 7.24 -4.28 -8.70
N ASP A 42 6.45 -4.56 -7.67
CA ASP A 42 5.07 -4.09 -7.64
C ASP A 42 5.03 -2.56 -7.69
N LYS A 43 4.11 -2.02 -8.50
CA LYS A 43 3.80 -0.59 -8.51
C LYS A 43 2.44 -0.39 -7.86
N LEU A 44 2.36 0.52 -6.90
CA LEU A 44 1.14 0.77 -6.14
C LEU A 44 0.56 2.13 -6.50
N LEU A 45 -0.76 2.17 -6.70
CA LEU A 45 -1.51 3.42 -6.73
C LEU A 45 -2.11 3.63 -5.34
N LEU A 46 -1.63 4.66 -4.65
CA LEU A 46 -2.08 5.09 -3.34
C LEU A 46 -2.71 6.47 -3.46
N ILE A 47 -3.80 6.69 -2.74
CA ILE A 47 -4.39 8.01 -2.52
C ILE A 47 -4.27 8.28 -1.03
N SER A 48 -3.64 9.38 -0.65
CA SER A 48 -3.57 9.82 0.74
C SER A 48 -4.30 11.14 0.87
N GLU A 49 -5.14 11.25 1.89
CA GLU A 49 -5.62 12.56 2.31
C GLU A 49 -4.45 13.35 2.88
N LYS A 50 -4.31 14.61 2.45
CA LYS A 50 -3.38 15.52 3.09
C LYS A 50 -3.96 15.85 4.45
N GLU A 51 -3.24 15.55 5.53
CA GLU A 51 -3.62 16.02 6.87
C GLU A 51 -3.82 17.52 6.78
N ARG A 52 -5.05 17.96 7.06
CA ARG A 52 -5.37 19.38 7.13
C ARG A 52 -4.68 19.83 8.41
N GLU A 53 -3.61 20.62 8.28
CA GLU A 53 -3.05 21.32 9.43
C GLU A 53 -4.23 22.08 10.06
N GLU A 54 -4.66 21.65 11.25
CA GLU A 54 -5.57 22.45 12.05
C GLU A 54 -4.81 23.73 12.36
N GLU A 55 -5.20 24.82 11.71
CA GLU A 55 -4.69 26.16 12.00
C GLU A 55 -4.99 26.46 13.48
N LEU A 56 -3.97 26.32 14.33
CA LEU A 56 -3.99 26.68 15.75
C LEU A 56 -3.88 28.19 15.94
#